data_AF-A0A356I9W1-F1
#
_entry.id   AF-A0A356I9W1-F1
#
_cell.length_a   1.000
_cell.length_b   1.000
_cell.length_c   1.000
_cell.angle_alpha   90.00
_cell.angle_beta   90.00
_cell.angle_gamma   90.00
#
_symmetry.space_group_name_H-M   'P 1'
#
loop_
_entity.id
_entity.type
_entity.pdbx_description
1 polymer ?
#
loop_
_entity_poly.entity_id
_entity_poly.type
_entity_poly.pdbx_seq_one_letter_code
_entity_poly.pdbx_strand_id
1 'polypeptide(L)' 'GLKEDPKDQFTAVFSEGHEEVVLVKDIPFHSMCEHHLVPFYGIAHVAYIP' A
#
# COMPACT_ATOMS: atom_id res chain seq x y z
N GLY A 1 10.93 -6.32 0.21
CA GLY A 1 10.16 -7.23 -0.67
C GLY A 1 10.16 -8.66 -0.17
N LEU A 2 10.93 -9.57 -0.79
CA LEU A 2 10.88 -11.02 -0.51
C LEU A 2 11.44 -11.46 0.85
N LYS A 3 12.22 -10.60 1.50
CA LYS A 3 12.92 -10.91 2.77
C LYS A 3 12.54 -9.94 3.90
N GLU A 4 11.47 -9.18 3.70
CA GLU A 4 10.98 -8.19 4.66
C GLU A 4 9.54 -8.56 5.01
N ASP A 5 9.14 -8.38 6.27
CA ASP A 5 7.71 -8.42 6.62
C ASP A 5 7.11 -7.04 6.29
N PRO A 6 6.14 -6.92 5.36
CA PRO A 6 5.52 -5.65 5.05
C PRO A 6 4.82 -5.00 6.27
N LYS A 7 4.48 -5.77 7.30
CA LYS A 7 3.92 -5.22 8.55
C LYS A 7 4.92 -4.32 9.29
N ASP A 8 6.22 -4.57 9.15
CA ASP A 8 7.25 -3.76 9.80
C ASP A 8 7.31 -2.33 9.21
N GLN A 9 6.63 -2.07 8.08
CA GLN A 9 6.57 -0.74 7.48
C GLN A 9 5.57 0.19 8.17
N PHE A 10 4.70 -0.31 9.07
CA PHE A 10 3.81 0.52 9.89
C PHE A 10 4.57 1.17 11.06
N THR A 11 5.56 2.02 10.74
CA THR A 11 6.45 2.66 11.73
C THR A 11 5.85 3.90 12.39
N ALA A 12 4.77 4.46 11.82
CA ALA A 12 4.07 5.62 12.34
C ALA A 12 2.55 5.35 12.37
N VAL A 13 2.01 5.11 13.56
CA VAL A 13 0.59 4.91 13.81
C VAL A 13 0.15 5.95 14.83
N PHE A 14 -0.92 6.68 14.52
CA PHE A 14 -1.43 7.75 15.35
C PHE A 14 -2.85 7.45 15.79
N SER A 15 -3.14 7.73 17.05
CA SER A 15 -4.49 7.72 17.60
C SER A 15 -5.01 9.15 17.63
N GLU A 16 -5.54 9.60 16.49
CA GLU A 16 -6.32 10.83 16.39
C GLU A 16 -7.81 10.47 16.35
N GLY A 17 -8.68 11.30 16.94
CA GLY A 17 -10.14 11.10 16.92
C GLY A 17 -10.76 11.45 15.56
N HIS A 18 -10.23 10.88 14.49
CA HIS A 18 -10.70 11.10 13.13
C HIS A 18 -11.66 9.98 12.73
N GLU A 19 -12.93 10.32 12.48
CA GLU A 19 -14.00 9.35 12.17
C GLU A 19 -14.48 9.45 10.71
N GLU A 20 -13.71 10.10 9.84
CA GLU A 20 -14.04 10.29 8.43
C GLU A 20 -13.14 9.44 7.52
N VAL A 21 -13.49 9.37 6.23
CA VAL A 21 -12.73 8.59 5.25
C VAL A 21 -11.38 9.26 4.96
N VAL A 22 -10.31 8.48 5.09
CA VAL A 22 -8.98 8.81 4.59
C VAL A 22 -8.77 8.13 3.24
N LEU A 23 -8.42 8.91 2.22
CA LEU A 23 -8.11 8.41 0.87
C LEU A 23 -6.70 8.81 0.46
N VAL A 24 -5.86 7.82 0.16
CA VAL A 24 -4.57 7.98 -0.50
C VAL A 24 -4.69 7.43 -1.90
N LYS A 25 -4.56 8.30 -2.90
CA LYS A 25 -4.69 7.95 -4.32
C LYS A 25 -3.39 8.18 -5.08
N ASP A 26 -3.39 7.71 -6.32
CA ASP A 26 -2.30 7.91 -7.28
C ASP A 26 -0.94 7.36 -6.83
N ILE A 27 -0.92 6.27 -6.04
CA ILE A 27 0.30 5.60 -5.58
C ILE A 27 0.91 4.81 -6.75
N PRO A 28 2.11 5.14 -7.27
CA PRO A 28 2.72 4.37 -8.33
C PRO A 28 3.07 2.95 -7.84
N PHE A 29 2.62 1.93 -8.57
CA PHE A 29 2.85 0.54 -8.22
C PHE A 29 3.58 -0.20 -9.34
N HIS A 30 4.58 -0.99 -8.97
CA HIS A 30 5.38 -1.81 -9.86
C HIS A 30 5.56 -3.19 -9.24
N SER A 31 5.36 -4.24 -10.02
CA SER A 31 5.55 -5.61 -9.56
C SER A 31 5.86 -6.55 -10.73
N MET A 32 5.96 -7.84 -10.44
CA MET A 32 6.29 -8.91 -11.37
C MET A 32 5.15 -9.93 -11.41
N CYS A 33 4.68 -10.29 -12.59
CA CYS A 33 3.73 -11.39 -12.76
C CYS A 33 4.41 -12.72 -12.45
N GLU A 34 3.89 -13.48 -11.49
CA GLU A 34 4.49 -14.75 -11.07
C GLU A 34 4.46 -15.85 -12.15
N HIS A 35 3.49 -15.81 -13.06
CA HIS A 35 3.32 -16.82 -14.10
C HIS A 35 4.36 -16.71 -15.22
N HIS A 36 4.70 -15.48 -15.60
CA HIS A 36 5.51 -15.21 -16.80
C HIS A 36 6.81 -14.48 -16.48
N LEU A 37 6.98 -14.06 -15.21
CA LEU A 37 8.11 -13.26 -14.74
C LEU A 37 8.32 -11.99 -15.59
N VAL A 38 7.21 -11.39 -16.01
CA VAL A 38 7.20 -10.10 -16.73
C VAL A 38 6.74 -8.97 -15.79
N PRO A 39 7.26 -7.75 -15.95
CA PRO A 39 6.81 -6.61 -15.16
C PRO A 39 5.36 -6.25 -15.45
N PHE A 40 4.66 -5.77 -14.43
CA PHE A 40 3.43 -4.99 -14.59
C PHE A 40 3.48 -3.76 -13.68
N TYR A 41 2.81 -2.70 -14.10
CA TYR A 41 2.83 -1.40 -13.44
C TYR A 41 1.46 -0.72 -13.54
N GLY A 42 1.20 0.18 -12.61
CA GLY A 42 -0.06 0.90 -12.55
C GLY A 42 -0.13 1.80 -11.34
N ILE A 43 -1.35 2.05 -10.89
CA ILE A 43 -1.64 2.96 -9.78
C ILE A 43 -2.47 2.21 -8.74
N ALA A 44 -2.11 2.37 -7.47
CA ALA A 44 -2.90 1.92 -6.33
C ALA A 44 -3.62 3.09 -5.65
N HIS A 45 -4.79 2.78 -5.10
CA HIS A 45 -5.58 3.68 -4.27
C HIS A 45 -5.95 2.92 -3.00
N VAL A 46 -5.76 3.56 -1.85
CA VAL A 46 -6.05 2.99 -0.53
C VAL A 46 -7.01 3.94 0.18
N ALA A 47 -8.15 3.41 0.62
CA ALA A 47 -9.12 4.14 1.41
C ALA A 47 -9.42 3.35 2.68
N TYR A 48 -9.52 4.05 3.82
CA TYR A 48 -9.91 3.47 5.09
C TYR A 48 -10.64 4.51 5.94
N ILE A 49 -11.41 4.03 6.92
CA ILE A 49 -11.95 4.85 8.02
C ILE A 49 -11.15 4.44 9.26
N PRO A 50 -10.50 5.38 9.97
CA PRO A 50 -9.65 5.08 11.13
C PRO A 50 -10.40 4.42 12.29
#